data_AF-A0A3P1AQB7-F1
#
_entry.id   AF-A0A3P1AQB7-F1
#
_cell.length_a   1.000
_cell.length_b   1.000
_cell.length_c   1.000
_cell.angle_alpha   90.00
_cell.angle_beta   90.00
_cell.angle_gamma   90.00
#
_symmetry.space_group_name_H-M   'P 1'
#
loop_
_entity.id
_entity.type
_entity.pdbx_description
1 polymer ?
#
loop_
_entity_poly.entity_id
_entity_poly.type
_entity_poly.pdbx_seq_one_letter_code
_entity_poly.pdbx_strand_id
1 'polypeptide(L)'
;MRNFIYILVLIVSTNLYAQSGIENDELFLKYEQAYLNMNSQNEFNNYEQAIKNFYTSFVNYKDRSKFTKTKDKERWLNKNYSKLNLNSATEALNLYNALINSKAIIDSKNKVVEDTRNELLKKYDVNLVWETLQNRIKARK
;
A
#
# COMPACT_ATOMS: atom_id res chain seq x y z
N MET A 1 12.89 -7.90 14.36
CA MET A 1 11.70 -7.20 14.89
C MET A 1 11.58 -5.86 14.19
N ARG A 2 10.58 -5.66 13.34
CA ARG A 2 10.33 -4.36 12.70
C ARG A 2 8.84 -4.03 12.78
N ASN A 3 8.55 -2.92 13.43
CA ASN A 3 7.23 -2.44 13.82
C ASN A 3 6.46 -1.94 12.60
N PHE A 4 5.34 -2.59 12.29
CA PHE A 4 4.36 -2.06 11.35
C PHE A 4 3.54 -0.98 12.05
N ILE A 5 3.74 0.27 11.65
CA ILE A 5 2.91 1.39 12.10
C ILE A 5 1.65 1.37 11.23
N TYR A 6 0.57 0.79 11.76
CA TYR A 6 -0.77 0.91 11.21
C TYR A 6 -1.36 2.26 11.68
N ILE A 7 -1.54 3.22 10.77
CA ILE A 7 -2.28 4.44 11.06
C ILE A 7 -3.78 4.11 10.93
N LEU A 8 -4.44 3.87 12.06
CA LEU A 8 -5.89 3.78 12.17
C LEU A 8 -6.42 5.13 12.68
N VAL A 9 -7.15 5.85 11.83
CA VAL A 9 -7.95 7.01 12.27
C VAL A 9 -9.28 6.47 12.82
N LEU A 10 -9.40 6.44 14.15
CA LEU A 10 -10.63 6.11 14.89
C LEU A 10 -11.46 7.39 15.03
N ILE A 11 -12.56 7.49 14.29
CA ILE A 11 -13.65 8.42 14.61
C ILE A 11 -14.70 7.57 15.33
N VAL A 12 -14.94 7.90 16.60
CA VAL A 12 -15.94 7.25 17.46
C VAL A 12 -17.28 7.90 17.15
N SER A 13 -18.19 7.12 16.55
CA SER A 13 -19.62 7.45 16.55
C SER A 13 -20.37 6.21 17.01
N THR A 14 -20.90 6.27 18.23
CA THR A 14 -21.69 5.22 18.85
C THR A 14 -23.02 5.07 18.12
N ASN A 15 -23.22 3.95 17.42
CA ASN A 15 -24.54 3.40 17.13
C ASN A 15 -24.50 1.88 17.30
N LEU A 16 -24.90 1.45 18.51
CA LEU A 16 -25.16 0.07 18.88
C LEU A 16 -26.50 -0.36 18.26
N TYR A 17 -26.55 -0.92 17.04
CA TYR A 17 -27.66 -1.81 16.60
C TYR A 17 -27.24 -2.69 15.40
N ALA A 18 -27.71 -3.94 15.40
CA ALA A 18 -27.48 -5.09 14.49
C ALA A 18 -26.25 -5.98 14.81
N GLN A 19 -26.31 -6.91 15.77
CA GLN A 19 -26.79 -8.31 15.68
C GLN A 19 -26.08 -9.17 14.61
N SER A 20 -25.44 -10.25 15.09
CA SER A 20 -24.71 -11.33 14.40
C SER A 20 -25.24 -11.72 12.99
N GLY A 21 -24.32 -11.89 12.03
CA GLY A 21 -24.61 -12.22 10.64
C GLY A 21 -23.66 -11.55 9.62
N ILE A 22 -22.94 -10.50 10.05
CA ILE A 22 -21.94 -9.79 9.22
C ILE A 22 -20.88 -10.74 8.67
N GLU A 23 -20.52 -11.80 9.39
CA GLU A 23 -19.55 -12.81 8.97
C GLU A 23 -19.95 -13.58 7.69
N ASN A 24 -21.23 -13.54 7.33
CA ASN A 24 -21.80 -14.16 6.13
C ASN A 24 -22.26 -13.11 5.09
N ASP A 25 -22.14 -11.81 5.40
CA ASP A 25 -22.49 -10.74 4.46
C ASP A 25 -21.48 -10.72 3.29
N GLU A 26 -21.99 -10.63 2.07
CA GLU A 26 -21.16 -10.70 0.86
C GLU A 26 -20.15 -9.56 0.78
N LEU A 27 -20.52 -8.36 1.25
CA LEU A 27 -19.64 -7.19 1.26
C LEU A 27 -18.55 -7.34 2.33
N PHE A 28 -18.89 -7.90 3.49
CA PHE A 28 -17.89 -8.26 4.49
C PHE A 28 -16.91 -9.32 3.97
N LEU A 29 -17.39 -10.37 3.29
CA LEU A 29 -16.53 -11.39 2.69
C LEU A 29 -15.60 -10.78 1.62
N LYS A 30 -16.09 -9.86 0.78
CA LYS A 30 -15.27 -9.10 -0.17
C LYS A 30 -14.20 -8.24 0.52
N TYR A 31 -14.59 -7.52 1.58
CA TYR A 31 -13.67 -6.71 2.38
C TYR A 31 -12.57 -7.58 3.01
N GLU A 32 -12.94 -8.72 3.60
CA GLU A 32 -11.99 -9.68 4.17
C GLU A 32 -10.99 -10.19 3.13
N GLN A 33 -11.47 -10.61 1.95
CA GLN A 33 -10.60 -11.07 0.87
C GLN A 33 -9.66 -9.97 0.39
N ALA A 34 -10.18 -8.74 0.24
CA ALA A 34 -9.35 -7.58 -0.12
C ALA A 34 -8.25 -7.33 0.94
N TYR A 35 -8.61 -7.40 2.22
CA TYR A 35 -7.67 -7.21 3.33
C TYR A 35 -6.57 -8.28 3.36
N LEU A 36 -6.93 -9.55 3.14
CA LEU A 36 -5.96 -10.65 3.07
C LEU A 36 -5.05 -10.52 1.84
N ASN A 37 -5.62 -10.15 0.69
CA ASN A 37 -4.88 -9.96 -0.57
C ASN A 37 -3.93 -8.75 -0.54
N MET A 38 -4.29 -7.70 0.21
CA MET A 38 -3.42 -6.56 0.48
C MET A 38 -2.25 -6.99 1.37
N ASN A 39 -2.52 -7.72 2.45
CA ASN A 39 -1.50 -8.16 3.40
C ASN A 39 -0.67 -9.37 2.93
N SER A 40 -0.79 -9.79 1.67
CA SER A 40 0.09 -10.82 1.14
C SER A 40 1.54 -10.29 1.09
N GLN A 41 2.46 -11.01 1.73
CA GLN A 41 3.83 -10.55 1.98
C GLN A 41 4.59 -10.16 0.70
N ASN A 42 4.23 -10.75 -0.44
CA ASN A 42 5.01 -10.63 -1.67
C ASN A 42 5.02 -9.20 -2.24
N GLU A 43 3.88 -8.50 -2.28
CA GLU A 43 3.84 -7.19 -2.96
C GLU A 43 4.48 -6.07 -2.14
N PHE A 44 4.28 -6.07 -0.82
CA PHE A 44 4.94 -5.10 0.04
C PHE A 44 6.46 -5.29 0.03
N ASN A 45 6.92 -6.55 0.06
CA ASN A 45 8.34 -6.86 -0.07
C ASN A 45 8.90 -6.41 -1.43
N ASN A 46 8.17 -6.64 -2.52
CA ASN A 46 8.54 -6.17 -3.85
C ASN A 46 8.66 -4.64 -3.90
N TYR A 47 7.71 -3.93 -3.28
CA TYR A 47 7.72 -2.47 -3.22
C TYR A 47 8.90 -1.93 -2.40
N GLU A 48 9.15 -2.49 -1.21
CA GLU A 48 10.30 -2.12 -0.39
C GLU A 48 11.63 -2.38 -1.11
N GLN A 49 11.74 -3.51 -1.81
CA GLN A 49 12.91 -3.82 -2.63
C GLN A 49 13.07 -2.84 -3.79
N ALA A 50 12.00 -2.50 -4.51
CA ALA A 50 12.04 -1.54 -5.61
C ALA A 50 12.43 -0.13 -5.10
N ILE A 51 11.89 0.31 -3.96
CA ILE A 51 12.29 1.56 -3.29
C ILE A 51 13.79 1.53 -3.00
N LYS A 52 14.25 0.45 -2.35
CA LYS A 52 15.64 0.30 -1.95
C LYS A 52 16.53 0.38 -3.18
N ASN A 53 16.32 -0.50 -4.15
CA ASN A 53 17.11 -0.59 -5.38
C ASN A 53 17.21 0.77 -6.10
N PHE A 54 16.09 1.49 -6.23
CA PHE A 54 16.06 2.79 -6.88
C PHE A 54 16.82 3.84 -6.08
N TYR A 55 16.50 4.04 -4.81
CA TYR A 55 17.10 5.13 -4.06
C TYR A 55 18.55 4.88 -3.64
N THR A 56 19.01 3.63 -3.57
CA THR A 56 20.44 3.31 -3.36
C THR A 56 21.27 3.47 -4.61
N SER A 57 20.65 3.54 -5.80
CA SER A 57 21.39 3.78 -7.05
C SER A 57 21.96 5.19 -7.11
N PHE A 58 21.42 6.16 -6.38
CA PHE A 58 21.94 7.53 -6.39
C PHE A 58 23.35 7.62 -5.79
N VAL A 59 24.27 8.25 -6.51
CA VAL A 59 25.66 8.44 -6.07
C VAL A 59 25.73 9.26 -4.77
N ASN A 60 24.83 10.24 -4.61
CA ASN A 60 24.78 11.08 -3.42
C ASN A 60 23.36 11.52 -3.07
N TYR A 61 23.20 11.93 -1.81
CA TYR A 61 21.93 12.39 -1.26
C TYR A 61 21.41 13.69 -1.89
N LYS A 62 22.29 14.60 -2.33
CA LYS A 62 21.87 15.89 -2.92
C LYS A 62 21.12 15.67 -4.22
N ASP A 63 21.60 14.77 -5.07
CA ASP A 63 20.94 14.45 -6.34
C ASP A 63 19.64 13.68 -6.13
N ARG A 64 19.59 12.78 -5.14
CA ARG A 64 18.33 12.16 -4.69
C ARG A 64 17.31 13.21 -4.26
N SER A 65 17.70 14.19 -3.44
CA SER A 65 16.81 15.25 -2.98
C SER A 65 16.33 16.17 -4.12
N LYS A 66 17.16 16.40 -5.14
CA LYS A 66 16.73 17.15 -6.33
C LYS A 66 15.71 16.34 -7.12
N PHE A 67 16.01 15.06 -7.37
CA PHE A 67 15.11 14.16 -8.06
C PHE A 67 13.73 14.12 -7.41
N THR A 68 13.64 13.97 -6.08
CA THR A 68 12.34 13.89 -5.38
C THR A 68 11.49 15.15 -5.54
N LYS A 69 12.11 16.33 -5.72
CA LYS A 69 11.41 17.61 -5.96
C LYS A 69 11.08 17.86 -7.44
N THR A 70 11.75 17.19 -8.37
CA THR A 70 11.50 17.38 -9.80
C THR A 70 10.09 16.90 -10.18
N LYS A 71 9.35 17.67 -10.99
CA LYS A 71 8.04 17.26 -11.49
C LYS A 71 8.15 16.16 -12.55
N ASP A 72 8.99 16.39 -13.55
CA ASP A 72 9.22 15.47 -14.66
C ASP A 72 10.38 14.51 -14.35
N LYS A 73 10.03 13.38 -13.74
CA LYS A 73 10.98 12.37 -13.24
C LYS A 73 11.71 11.68 -14.39
N GLU A 74 11.00 11.33 -15.45
CA GLU A 74 11.58 10.61 -16.60
C GLU A 74 12.60 11.47 -17.33
N ARG A 75 12.27 12.74 -17.62
CA ARG A 75 13.23 13.66 -18.24
C ARG A 75 14.44 13.91 -17.35
N TRP A 76 14.23 13.97 -16.03
CA TRP A 76 15.34 14.12 -15.09
C TRP A 76 16.28 12.92 -15.16
N LEU A 77 15.74 11.70 -15.14
CA LEU A 77 16.53 10.47 -15.23
C LEU A 77 17.28 10.37 -16.56
N ASN A 78 16.62 10.70 -17.67
CA ASN A 78 17.26 10.75 -18.98
C ASN A 78 18.48 11.68 -19.02
N LYS A 79 18.38 12.87 -18.41
CA LYS A 79 19.46 13.86 -18.41
C LYS A 79 20.53 13.61 -17.36
N ASN A 80 20.18 12.96 -16.25
CA ASN A 80 21.01 12.86 -15.06
C ASN A 80 21.32 11.41 -14.66
N TYR A 81 21.21 10.44 -15.58
CA TYR A 81 21.48 9.03 -15.26
C TYR A 81 22.90 8.81 -14.71
N SER A 82 23.87 9.62 -15.12
CA SER A 82 25.24 9.61 -14.59
C SER A 82 25.35 10.03 -13.11
N LYS A 83 24.27 10.51 -12.50
CA LYS A 83 24.14 10.75 -11.05
C LYS A 83 23.69 9.50 -10.29
N LEU A 84 23.42 8.41 -11.01
CA LEU A 84 23.12 7.10 -10.49
C LEU A 84 24.29 6.15 -10.86
N ASN A 85 24.49 5.12 -10.05
CA ASN A 85 25.40 4.00 -10.30
C ASN A 85 24.76 3.02 -11.30
N LEU A 86 24.38 3.53 -12.47
CA LEU A 86 23.74 2.78 -13.55
C LEU A 86 24.43 3.11 -14.88
N ASN A 87 24.33 2.19 -15.85
CA ASN A 87 25.10 2.29 -17.08
C ASN A 87 24.41 3.15 -18.16
N SER A 88 23.10 3.38 -18.03
CA SER A 88 22.34 4.12 -19.04
C SER A 88 21.09 4.81 -18.47
N ALA A 89 20.58 5.77 -19.24
CA ALA A 89 19.28 6.38 -19.02
C ALA A 89 18.14 5.35 -19.09
N THR A 90 18.20 4.40 -20.02
CA THR A 90 17.23 3.32 -20.14
C THR A 90 17.14 2.48 -18.88
N GLU A 91 18.29 2.11 -18.30
CA GLU A 91 18.35 1.36 -17.04
C GLU A 91 17.74 2.15 -15.89
N ALA A 92 18.06 3.44 -15.78
CA ALA A 92 17.49 4.34 -14.78
C ALA A 92 15.95 4.46 -14.88
N LEU A 93 15.44 4.59 -16.10
CA LEU A 93 14.00 4.62 -16.37
C LEU A 93 13.31 3.30 -16.04
N ASN A 94 13.89 2.16 -16.45
CA ASN A 94 13.31 0.85 -16.15
C ASN A 94 13.21 0.62 -14.65
N LEU A 95 14.23 1.00 -13.90
CA LEU A 95 14.26 0.82 -12.45
C LEU A 95 13.27 1.76 -11.74
N TYR A 96 13.11 2.99 -12.24
CA TYR A 96 12.06 3.91 -11.78
C TYR A 96 10.66 3.40 -12.11
N ASN A 97 10.43 2.89 -13.31
CA ASN A 97 9.14 2.34 -13.73
C ASN A 97 8.75 1.11 -12.91
N ALA A 98 9.70 0.24 -12.57
CA ALA A 98 9.45 -0.87 -11.66
C ALA A 98 8.96 -0.40 -10.28
N LEU A 99 9.57 0.65 -9.73
CA LEU A 99 9.13 1.28 -8.49
C LEU A 99 7.71 1.85 -8.60
N ILE A 100 7.40 2.57 -9.69
CA ILE A 100 6.07 3.16 -9.91
C ILE A 100 5.01 2.08 -10.09
N ASN A 101 5.29 1.03 -10.85
CA ASN A 101 4.37 -0.08 -11.07
C ASN A 101 4.07 -0.82 -9.75
N SER A 102 5.11 -1.10 -8.95
CA SER A 102 4.93 -1.73 -7.65
C SER A 102 4.12 -0.85 -6.69
N LYS A 103 4.36 0.47 -6.68
CA LYS A 103 3.53 1.42 -5.94
C LYS A 103 2.07 1.38 -6.39
N ALA A 104 1.83 1.40 -7.70
CA ALA A 104 0.49 1.40 -8.26
C ALA A 104 -0.30 0.13 -7.88
N ILE A 105 0.37 -1.03 -7.84
CA ILE A 105 -0.22 -2.28 -7.36
C ILE A 105 -0.66 -2.16 -5.89
N ILE A 106 0.21 -1.63 -5.01
CA ILE A 106 -0.12 -1.43 -3.59
C ILE A 106 -1.26 -0.42 -3.43
N ASP A 107 -1.19 0.72 -4.11
CA ASP A 107 -2.22 1.76 -4.04
C ASP A 107 -3.58 1.24 -4.54
N SER A 108 -3.60 0.45 -5.62
CA SER A 108 -4.81 -0.20 -6.14
C SER A 108 -5.42 -1.17 -5.14
N LYS A 109 -4.62 -2.05 -4.53
CA LYS A 109 -5.10 -2.97 -3.49
C LYS A 109 -5.64 -2.23 -2.27
N ASN A 110 -4.93 -1.20 -1.81
CA ASN A 110 -5.36 -0.38 -0.68
C ASN A 110 -6.69 0.32 -1.00
N LYS A 111 -6.84 0.85 -2.22
CA LYS A 111 -8.09 1.45 -2.68
C LYS A 111 -9.26 0.47 -2.64
N VAL A 112 -9.07 -0.78 -3.07
CA VAL A 112 -10.12 -1.81 -2.98
C VAL A 112 -10.53 -2.06 -1.53
N VAL A 113 -9.57 -2.13 -0.60
CA VAL A 113 -9.84 -2.29 0.84
C VAL A 113 -10.60 -1.08 1.40
N GLU A 114 -10.20 0.14 1.05
CA GLU A 114 -10.86 1.37 1.50
C GLU A 114 -12.26 1.50 0.93
N ASP A 115 -12.45 1.28 -0.37
CA ASP A 115 -13.74 1.39 -1.04
C ASP A 115 -14.72 0.36 -0.45
N THR A 116 -14.32 -0.91 -0.32
CA THR A 116 -15.17 -1.97 0.27
C THR A 116 -15.48 -1.71 1.75
N ARG A 117 -14.49 -1.26 2.54
CA ARG A 117 -14.72 -0.85 3.93
C ARG A 117 -15.73 0.30 4.01
N ASN A 118 -15.55 1.33 3.20
CA ASN A 118 -16.43 2.50 3.23
C ASN A 118 -17.87 2.15 2.85
N GLU A 119 -18.07 1.21 1.92
CA GLU A 119 -19.40 0.69 1.65
C GLU A 119 -19.97 -0.12 2.82
N LEU A 120 -19.14 -0.94 3.47
CA LEU A 120 -19.54 -1.74 4.62
C LEU A 120 -19.95 -0.86 5.81
N LEU A 121 -19.23 0.24 6.03
CA LEU A 121 -19.51 1.23 7.07
C LEU A 121 -20.78 2.07 6.83
N LYS A 122 -21.40 1.98 5.65
CA LYS A 122 -22.75 2.51 5.45
C LYS A 122 -23.82 1.63 6.11
N LYS A 123 -23.48 0.37 6.44
CA LYS A 123 -24.40 -0.64 6.98
C LYS A 123 -24.06 -1.07 8.41
N TYR A 124 -22.77 -1.11 8.76
CA TYR A 124 -22.29 -1.66 10.02
C TYR A 124 -21.40 -0.68 10.77
N ASP A 125 -21.39 -0.78 12.10
CA ASP A 125 -20.47 -0.04 12.95
C ASP A 125 -19.01 -0.43 12.69
N VAL A 126 -18.11 0.53 12.83
CA VAL A 126 -16.67 0.32 12.59
C VAL A 126 -16.05 -0.72 13.52
N ASN A 127 -16.48 -0.77 14.79
CA ASN A 127 -15.95 -1.73 15.75
C ASN A 127 -16.43 -3.13 15.40
N LEU A 128 -17.71 -3.30 15.04
CA LEU A 128 -18.26 -4.58 14.60
C LEU A 128 -17.47 -5.13 13.39
N VAL A 129 -17.29 -4.32 12.35
CA VAL A 129 -16.50 -4.70 11.16
C VAL A 129 -15.09 -5.16 11.55
N TRP A 130 -14.41 -4.38 12.40
CA TRP A 130 -13.04 -4.65 12.79
C TRP A 130 -12.91 -5.90 13.66
N GLU A 131 -13.76 -6.05 14.67
CA GLU A 131 -13.78 -7.20 15.57
C GLU A 131 -14.07 -8.50 14.81
N THR A 132 -15.05 -8.49 13.90
CA THR A 132 -15.34 -9.66 13.06
C THR A 132 -14.14 -10.04 12.19
N LEU A 133 -13.50 -9.06 11.53
CA LEU A 133 -12.29 -9.31 10.73
C LEU A 133 -11.17 -9.90 11.59
N GLN A 134 -10.88 -9.30 12.75
CA GLN A 134 -9.83 -9.76 13.66
C GLN A 134 -10.09 -11.18 14.16
N ASN A 135 -11.32 -11.50 14.54
CA ASN A 135 -11.70 -12.84 14.98
C ASN A 135 -11.48 -13.88 13.88
N ARG A 136 -11.84 -13.57 12.62
CA ARG A 136 -11.63 -14.48 11.49
C ARG A 136 -10.17 -14.61 11.08
N ILE A 137 -9.36 -13.56 11.21
CA ILE A 137 -7.90 -13.65 10.99
C ILE A 137 -7.26 -14.52 12.08
N LYS A 138 -7.65 -14.35 13.35
CA LYS A 138 -7.15 -15.18 14.46
C LYS A 138 -7.52 -16.65 14.28
N ALA A 139 -8.74 -16.95 13.85
CA ALA A 139 -9.20 -18.31 13.61
C ALA A 139 -8.49 -19.04 12.45
N ARG A 140 -7.78 -18.31 11.58
CA ARG A 140 -6.97 -18.88 10.48
C ARG A 140 -5.53 -19.19 10.86
N LYS A 141 -5.07 -18.72 12.03
CA LYS A 141 -3.72 -18.99 12.55
C LYS A 141 -3.74 -20.21 13.45
#